data_AF-A0A661D0X4-F1
#
_entry.id   AF-A0A661D0X4-F1
#
_cell.length_a   1.000
_cell.length_b   1.000
_cell.length_c   1.000
_cell.angle_alpha   90.00
_cell.angle_beta   90.00
_cell.angle_gamma   90.00
#
_symmetry.space_group_name_H-M   'P 1'
#
loop_
_entity.id
_entity.type
_entity.pdbx_description
1 polymer ?
#
loop_
_entity_poly.entity_id
_entity_poly.type
_entity_poly.pdbx_seq_one_letter_code
_entity_poly.pdbx_strand_id
1 'polypeptide(L)'
;MECYEKAMGKLQQALNIVETQRIENEQLQRKVAQMEKQIAELQIRVNRVYRYLDNGDGTVTDNRTGLIWLKNANCFGRQHWRKAMQSAANLAHGQCGLRDGSSRGTWRLPTIDEWKAMIDTKYVDRENYSQPALSNAAGNGPWTEGDVFSGVQTDNYWSSTTNKFSSALDVDLNDGSVVFRKSFTCHVWPVRRRYSHPLDIPYHSPGEL
;
A
#
# COMPACT_ATOMS: atom_id res chain seq x y z
N MET A 1 -24.57 -47.16 53.63
CA MET A 1 -23.87 -45.94 54.09
C MET A 1 -22.50 -45.83 53.42
N GLU A 2 -21.56 -46.76 53.62
CA GLU A 2 -20.20 -46.70 53.01
C GLU A 2 -20.16 -46.58 51.48
N CYS A 3 -21.00 -47.31 50.73
CA CYS A 3 -21.03 -47.17 49.26
C CYS A 3 -21.46 -45.77 48.80
N TYR A 4 -22.34 -45.11 49.56
CA TYR A 4 -22.83 -43.78 49.25
C TYR A 4 -21.77 -42.71 49.53
N GLU A 5 -21.09 -42.79 50.68
CA GLU A 5 -19.99 -41.90 51.03
C GLU A 5 -18.83 -42.00 50.04
N LYS A 6 -18.48 -43.23 49.62
CA LYS A 6 -17.45 -43.47 48.60
C LYS A 6 -17.85 -42.91 47.23
N ALA A 7 -19.12 -42.97 46.86
CA ALA A 7 -19.64 -42.37 45.62
C ALA A 7 -19.62 -40.84 45.68
N MET A 8 -20.04 -40.25 46.81
CA MET A 8 -20.00 -38.80 47.04
C MET A 8 -18.57 -38.24 47.03
N GLY A 9 -17.61 -38.96 47.61
CA GLY A 9 -16.19 -38.56 47.55
C GLY A 9 -15.63 -38.52 46.13
N LYS A 10 -16.00 -39.50 45.28
CA LYS A 10 -15.62 -39.52 43.86
C LYS A 10 -16.25 -38.37 43.07
N LEU A 11 -17.53 -38.05 43.34
CA LEU A 11 -18.22 -36.93 42.71
C LEU A 11 -17.58 -35.59 43.08
N GLN A 12 -17.25 -35.37 44.36
CA GLN A 12 -16.57 -34.14 44.79
C GLN A 12 -15.19 -34.02 44.15
N GLN A 13 -14.44 -35.11 44.04
CA GLN A 13 -13.14 -35.13 43.36
C GLN A 13 -13.28 -34.77 41.87
N ALA A 14 -14.28 -35.34 41.18
CA ALA A 14 -14.55 -35.04 39.78
C ALA A 14 -14.94 -33.56 39.57
N LEU A 15 -15.78 -32.99 40.47
CA LEU A 15 -16.16 -31.58 40.44
C LEU A 15 -14.93 -30.67 40.57
N ASN A 16 -14.04 -30.97 41.53
CA ASN A 16 -12.82 -30.19 41.73
C ASN A 16 -11.91 -30.21 40.50
N ILE A 17 -11.77 -31.37 39.84
CA ILE A 17 -10.98 -31.50 38.60
C ILE A 17 -11.56 -30.61 37.49
N VAL A 18 -12.88 -30.65 37.29
CA VAL A 18 -13.54 -29.84 36.26
C VAL A 18 -13.37 -28.35 36.54
N GLU A 19 -13.49 -27.94 37.80
CA GLU A 19 -13.30 -26.54 38.20
C GLU A 19 -11.84 -26.08 38.01
N THR A 20 -10.87 -26.92 38.38
CA THR A 20 -9.44 -26.64 38.10
C THR A 20 -9.19 -26.50 36.60
N GLN A 21 -9.72 -27.41 35.79
CA GLN A 21 -9.56 -27.35 34.34
C GLN A 21 -10.20 -26.09 33.76
N ARG A 22 -11.34 -25.65 34.29
CA ARG A 22 -12.00 -24.40 33.89
C ARG A 22 -11.09 -23.20 34.13
N ILE A 23 -10.50 -23.10 35.33
CA ILE A 23 -9.59 -22.01 35.68
C ILE A 23 -8.34 -22.02 34.81
N GLU A 24 -7.74 -23.20 34.55
CA GLU A 24 -6.58 -23.33 33.67
C GLU A 24 -6.92 -22.91 32.23
N ASN A 25 -8.09 -23.29 31.72
CA ASN A 25 -8.56 -22.89 30.39
C ASN A 25 -8.77 -21.37 30.31
N GLU A 26 -9.33 -20.73 31.33
CA GLU A 26 -9.47 -19.28 31.39
C GLU A 26 -8.11 -18.56 31.43
N GLN A 27 -7.15 -19.09 32.17
CA GLN A 27 -5.78 -18.56 32.20
C GLN A 27 -5.10 -18.71 30.83
N LEU A 28 -5.29 -19.84 30.16
CA LEU A 28 -4.75 -20.08 28.82
C LEU A 28 -5.35 -19.11 27.79
N GLN A 29 -6.66 -18.86 27.86
CA GLN A 29 -7.32 -17.88 27.00
C GLN A 29 -6.79 -16.46 27.21
N ARG A 30 -6.52 -16.06 28.46
CA ARG A 30 -5.89 -14.75 28.75
C ARG A 30 -4.50 -14.65 28.14
N LYS A 31 -3.70 -15.73 28.22
CA LYS A 31 -2.37 -15.78 27.60
C LYS A 31 -2.44 -15.68 26.08
N VAL A 32 -3.40 -16.37 25.45
CA VAL A 32 -3.63 -16.28 24.00
C VAL A 32 -3.98 -14.85 23.59
N ALA A 33 -4.93 -14.20 24.26
CA ALA A 33 -5.32 -12.82 23.96
C ALA A 33 -4.15 -11.84 24.11
N GLN A 34 -3.31 -12.03 25.14
CA GLN A 34 -2.10 -11.22 25.32
C GLN A 34 -1.08 -11.45 24.19
N MET A 35 -0.91 -12.71 23.76
CA MET A 35 0.00 -13.06 22.67
C MET A 35 -0.49 -12.50 21.34
N GLU A 36 -1.79 -12.55 21.05
CA GLU A 36 -2.39 -11.92 19.86
C GLU A 36 -2.13 -10.41 19.83
N LYS A 37 -2.27 -9.74 20.98
CA LYS A 37 -1.92 -8.32 21.09
C LYS A 37 -0.44 -8.06 20.80
N GLN A 38 0.45 -8.87 21.34
CA GLN A 38 1.89 -8.74 21.08
C GLN A 38 2.23 -8.98 19.61
N ILE A 39 1.62 -9.98 18.98
CA ILE A 39 1.79 -10.26 17.54
C ILE A 39 1.33 -9.06 16.71
N ALA A 40 0.18 -8.46 17.02
CA ALA A 40 -0.31 -7.27 16.32
C ALA A 40 0.66 -6.07 16.44
N GLU A 41 1.22 -5.84 17.64
CA GLU A 41 2.22 -4.78 17.85
C GLU A 41 3.51 -5.05 17.07
N LEU A 42 3.98 -6.31 17.05
CA LEU A 42 5.16 -6.69 16.29
C LEU A 42 4.95 -6.53 14.78
N GLN A 43 3.78 -6.89 14.26
CA GLN A 43 3.43 -6.68 12.86
C GLN A 43 3.47 -5.20 12.49
N ILE A 44 2.92 -4.31 13.35
CA ILE A 44 2.99 -2.86 13.13
C ILE A 44 4.45 -2.38 13.08
N ARG A 45 5.31 -2.88 13.97
CA ARG A 45 6.73 -2.52 13.99
C ARG A 45 7.42 -2.97 12.70
N VAL A 46 7.24 -4.24 12.30
CA VAL A 46 7.83 -4.79 11.07
C VAL A 46 7.37 -4.01 9.84
N ASN A 47 6.06 -3.72 9.73
CA ASN A 47 5.50 -2.98 8.60
C ASN A 47 6.08 -1.57 8.45
N ARG A 48 6.52 -0.94 9.54
CA ARG A 48 7.17 0.39 9.52
C ARG A 48 8.64 0.34 9.08
N VAL A 49 9.28 -0.83 9.10
CA VAL A 49 10.65 -0.99 8.62
C VAL A 49 10.70 -1.02 7.09
N TYR A 50 9.66 -1.57 6.45
CA TYR A 50 9.57 -1.58 5.00
C TYR A 50 9.38 -0.18 4.44
N ARG A 51 10.06 0.10 3.32
CA ARG A 51 9.85 1.34 2.57
C ARG A 51 8.47 1.34 1.90
N TYR A 52 8.14 0.23 1.25
CA TYR A 52 6.87 0.02 0.59
C TYR A 52 6.16 -1.17 1.22
N LEU A 53 4.91 -0.95 1.62
CA LEU A 53 4.06 -1.94 2.27
C LEU A 53 2.88 -2.27 1.35
N ASP A 54 2.80 -3.51 0.90
CA ASP A 54 1.60 -4.01 0.23
C ASP A 54 0.43 -4.10 1.22
N ASN A 55 -0.68 -3.46 0.90
CA ASN A 55 -1.87 -3.44 1.75
C ASN A 55 -2.80 -4.64 1.48
N GLY A 56 -2.50 -5.49 0.48
CA GLY A 56 -3.31 -6.66 0.12
C GLY A 56 -4.62 -6.33 -0.59
N ASP A 57 -4.86 -5.05 -0.89
CA ASP A 57 -6.09 -4.53 -1.49
C ASP A 57 -5.83 -3.90 -2.88
N GLY A 58 -4.71 -4.23 -3.50
CA GLY A 58 -4.28 -3.64 -4.77
C GLY A 58 -3.59 -2.28 -4.63
N THR A 59 -3.28 -1.86 -3.40
CA THR A 59 -2.50 -0.63 -3.14
C THR A 59 -1.21 -0.93 -2.38
N VAL A 60 -0.24 -0.02 -2.53
CA VAL A 60 1.05 -0.07 -1.83
C VAL A 60 1.25 1.24 -1.10
N THR A 61 1.47 1.17 0.20
CA THR A 61 1.81 2.32 1.04
C THR A 61 3.30 2.60 0.95
N ASP A 62 3.67 3.82 0.59
CA ASP A 62 5.01 4.34 0.74
C ASP A 62 5.17 4.95 2.14
N ASN A 63 5.90 4.27 3.03
CA ASN A 63 6.08 4.69 4.42
C ASN A 63 7.00 5.91 4.59
N ARG A 64 7.82 6.27 3.58
CA ARG A 64 8.67 7.46 3.62
C ARG A 64 7.86 8.73 3.34
N THR A 65 6.94 8.67 2.37
CA THR A 65 6.15 9.83 1.94
C THR A 65 4.74 9.86 2.50
N GLY A 66 4.24 8.72 3.00
CA GLY A 66 2.84 8.56 3.40
C GLY A 66 1.87 8.47 2.23
N LEU A 67 2.36 8.38 0.99
CA LEU A 67 1.53 8.23 -0.20
C LEU A 67 1.09 6.77 -0.38
N ILE A 68 -0.03 6.59 -1.07
CA ILE A 68 -0.55 5.28 -1.46
C ILE A 68 -0.54 5.21 -2.98
N TRP A 69 0.15 4.22 -3.50
CA TRP A 69 0.34 3.96 -4.92
C TRP A 69 -0.54 2.80 -5.38
N LEU A 70 -0.99 2.86 -6.63
CA LEU A 70 -1.63 1.71 -7.27
C LEU A 70 -0.58 0.59 -7.42
N LYS A 71 -0.92 -0.65 -7.05
CA LYS A 71 0.04 -1.77 -7.12
C LYS A 71 0.45 -2.15 -8.55
N ASN A 72 -0.48 -2.04 -9.50
CA ASN A 72 -0.22 -2.28 -10.93
C ASN A 72 0.16 -0.98 -11.63
N ALA A 73 1.46 -0.80 -11.88
CA ALA A 73 2.03 0.39 -12.52
C ALA A 73 1.64 0.56 -14.00
N ASN A 74 1.13 -0.50 -14.64
CA ASN A 74 0.77 -0.49 -16.05
C ASN A 74 -0.72 -0.80 -16.30
N CYS A 75 -1.59 -0.54 -15.32
CA CYS A 75 -3.03 -0.80 -15.50
C CYS A 75 -3.63 -0.07 -16.72
N PHE A 76 -3.14 1.13 -17.02
CA PHE A 76 -3.72 2.00 -18.05
C PHE A 76 -2.92 2.07 -19.35
N GLY A 77 -1.73 1.46 -19.40
CA GLY A 77 -0.79 1.61 -20.51
C GLY A 77 -0.29 3.04 -20.69
N ARG A 78 0.22 3.31 -21.89
CA ARG A 78 0.66 4.66 -22.31
C ARG A 78 -0.54 5.48 -22.79
N GLN A 79 -0.62 6.73 -22.36
CA GLN A 79 -1.71 7.64 -22.73
C GLN A 79 -1.20 9.05 -22.96
N HIS A 80 -1.95 9.89 -23.68
CA HIS A 80 -1.70 11.33 -23.70
C HIS A 80 -2.05 11.96 -22.35
N TRP A 81 -1.31 12.99 -21.96
CA TRP A 81 -1.37 13.58 -20.62
C TRP A 81 -2.79 13.93 -20.13
N ARG A 82 -3.62 14.57 -20.97
CA ARG A 82 -5.01 14.91 -20.60
C ARG A 82 -5.86 13.66 -20.31
N LYS A 83 -5.67 12.60 -21.10
CA LYS A 83 -6.35 11.31 -20.88
C LYS A 83 -5.81 10.62 -19.63
N ALA A 84 -4.50 10.68 -19.39
CA ALA A 84 -3.86 10.13 -18.20
C ALA A 84 -4.39 10.78 -16.91
N MET A 85 -4.53 12.11 -16.88
CA MET A 85 -5.15 12.84 -15.77
C MET A 85 -6.57 12.36 -15.50
N GLN A 86 -7.38 12.21 -16.57
CA GLN A 86 -8.75 11.72 -16.46
C GLN A 86 -8.80 10.25 -16.00
N SER A 87 -7.97 9.37 -16.55
CA SER A 87 -7.88 7.97 -16.16
C SER A 87 -7.50 7.81 -14.70
N ALA A 88 -6.51 8.57 -14.21
CA ALA A 88 -6.16 8.58 -12.80
C ALA A 88 -7.32 9.08 -11.93
N ALA A 89 -7.96 10.20 -12.27
CA ALA A 89 -9.11 10.73 -11.54
C ALA A 89 -10.34 9.80 -11.57
N ASN A 90 -10.46 8.99 -12.61
CA ASN A 90 -11.57 8.05 -12.80
C ASN A 90 -11.37 6.68 -12.16
N LEU A 91 -10.15 6.39 -11.67
CA LEU A 91 -9.82 5.14 -11.00
C LEU A 91 -10.63 5.00 -9.70
N ALA A 92 -11.19 3.82 -9.47
CA ALA A 92 -11.97 3.50 -8.28
C ALA A 92 -11.88 2.00 -7.93
N HIS A 93 -12.46 1.63 -6.79
CA HIS A 93 -12.63 0.25 -6.36
C HIS A 93 -13.15 -0.68 -7.47
N GLY A 94 -12.60 -1.91 -7.52
CA GLY A 94 -12.95 -2.92 -8.53
C GLY A 94 -12.17 -2.79 -9.84
N GLN A 95 -11.38 -1.73 -10.03
CA GLN A 95 -10.54 -1.54 -11.21
C GLN A 95 -9.07 -1.79 -10.87
N CYS A 96 -8.27 -2.22 -11.84
CA CYS A 96 -6.82 -2.37 -11.67
C CYS A 96 -6.38 -3.26 -10.48
N GLY A 97 -7.25 -4.19 -10.04
CA GLY A 97 -7.01 -5.03 -8.87
C GLY A 97 -7.35 -4.38 -7.52
N LEU A 98 -7.92 -3.17 -7.51
CA LEU A 98 -8.29 -2.45 -6.29
C LEU A 98 -9.45 -3.11 -5.56
N ARG A 99 -9.27 -3.25 -4.24
CA ARG A 99 -10.24 -3.74 -3.26
C ARG A 99 -10.28 -2.83 -2.03
N ASP A 100 -9.89 -1.57 -2.20
CA ASP A 100 -9.60 -0.62 -1.12
C ASP A 100 -10.77 0.33 -0.76
N GLY A 101 -11.94 0.13 -1.37
CA GLY A 101 -13.11 1.01 -1.23
C GLY A 101 -12.95 2.41 -1.82
N SER A 102 -11.90 2.68 -2.62
CA SER A 102 -11.70 4.00 -3.21
C SER A 102 -12.80 4.38 -4.21
N SER A 103 -13.06 5.68 -4.32
CA SER A 103 -14.06 6.26 -5.22
C SER A 103 -13.39 7.08 -6.31
N ARG A 104 -14.14 7.46 -7.34
CA ARG A 104 -13.64 8.39 -8.36
C ARG A 104 -13.25 9.73 -7.70
N GLY A 105 -12.16 10.33 -8.16
CA GLY A 105 -11.60 11.58 -7.63
C GLY A 105 -10.61 11.40 -6.48
N THR A 106 -10.47 10.19 -5.92
CA THR A 106 -9.49 9.95 -4.85
C THR A 106 -8.07 9.80 -5.37
N TRP A 107 -7.93 9.30 -6.60
CA TRP A 107 -6.65 9.04 -7.26
C TRP A 107 -6.28 10.16 -8.21
N ARG A 108 -4.98 10.42 -8.37
CA ARG A 108 -4.44 11.42 -9.30
C ARG A 108 -3.09 11.01 -9.85
N LEU A 109 -2.59 11.72 -10.85
CA LEU A 109 -1.19 11.60 -11.23
C LEU A 109 -0.27 12.18 -10.11
N PRO A 110 0.89 11.56 -9.85
CA PRO A 110 1.90 12.08 -8.93
C PRO A 110 2.48 13.40 -9.43
N THR A 111 2.94 14.26 -8.51
CA THR A 111 3.73 15.43 -8.88
C THR A 111 5.19 15.02 -9.17
N ILE A 112 5.97 15.91 -9.78
CA ILE A 112 7.42 15.65 -9.96
C ILE A 112 8.15 15.47 -8.63
N ASP A 113 7.77 16.19 -7.57
CA ASP A 113 8.43 16.03 -6.27
C ASP A 113 8.08 14.68 -5.62
N GLU A 114 6.86 14.19 -5.81
CA GLU A 114 6.46 12.85 -5.37
C GLU A 114 7.19 11.76 -6.16
N TRP A 115 7.38 11.96 -7.47
CA TRP A 115 8.23 11.08 -8.28
C TRP A 115 9.68 11.08 -7.79
N LYS A 116 10.29 12.25 -7.58
CA LYS A 116 11.65 12.35 -7.03
C LYS A 116 11.77 11.67 -5.67
N ALA A 117 10.70 11.70 -4.87
CA ALA A 117 10.63 10.99 -3.60
C ALA A 117 10.36 9.49 -3.75
N MET A 118 10.10 8.96 -4.93
CA MET A 118 9.97 7.53 -5.21
C MET A 118 11.22 6.96 -5.89
N ILE A 119 11.76 7.70 -6.86
CA ILE A 119 12.94 7.35 -7.64
C ILE A 119 14.14 7.11 -6.71
N ASP A 120 14.91 6.08 -7.03
CA ASP A 120 16.17 5.77 -6.40
C ASP A 120 17.24 5.51 -7.47
N THR A 121 17.93 6.58 -7.86
CA THR A 121 18.92 6.55 -8.96
C THR A 121 20.15 5.69 -8.66
N LYS A 122 20.33 5.25 -7.41
CA LYS A 122 21.42 4.33 -7.04
C LYS A 122 21.22 2.93 -7.62
N TYR A 123 19.99 2.59 -8.04
CA TYR A 123 19.63 1.30 -8.62
C TYR A 123 19.48 1.33 -10.15
N VAL A 124 19.85 2.44 -10.79
CA VAL A 124 19.90 2.53 -12.25
C VAL A 124 21.03 1.64 -12.78
N ASP A 125 20.68 0.72 -13.68
CA ASP A 125 21.65 0.03 -14.52
C ASP A 125 22.09 0.98 -15.65
N ARG A 126 23.26 1.58 -15.50
CA ARG A 126 23.81 2.54 -16.48
C ARG A 126 24.38 1.87 -17.74
N GLU A 127 24.53 0.56 -17.73
CA GLU A 127 25.06 -0.18 -18.87
C GLU A 127 23.93 -0.58 -19.82
N ASN A 128 22.84 -1.14 -19.29
CA ASN A 128 21.76 -1.69 -20.12
C ASN A 128 20.42 -0.96 -19.98
N TYR A 129 20.25 -0.10 -18.98
CA TYR A 129 18.99 0.61 -18.69
C TYR A 129 17.77 -0.33 -18.56
N SER A 130 18.00 -1.60 -18.21
CA SER A 130 16.94 -2.62 -18.12
C SER A 130 16.26 -2.69 -16.75
N GLN A 131 16.69 -1.86 -15.81
CA GLN A 131 16.27 -1.89 -14.41
C GLN A 131 15.65 -0.54 -14.05
N PRO A 132 14.38 -0.47 -13.60
CA PRO A 132 13.82 0.81 -13.21
C PRO A 132 14.55 1.38 -12.00
N ALA A 133 14.69 2.71 -11.99
CA ALA A 133 15.26 3.52 -10.92
C ALA A 133 14.38 3.51 -9.65
N LEU A 134 14.10 2.32 -9.12
CA LEU A 134 13.23 2.07 -7.97
C LEU A 134 13.89 1.09 -7.00
N SER A 135 13.55 1.27 -5.74
CA SER A 135 13.95 0.37 -4.67
C SER A 135 12.91 -0.74 -4.45
N ASN A 136 13.37 -1.87 -3.92
CA ASN A 136 12.51 -2.98 -3.47
C ASN A 136 11.64 -2.59 -2.26
N ALA A 137 10.77 -3.49 -1.82
CA ALA A 137 9.90 -3.28 -0.66
C ALA A 137 10.64 -2.77 0.59
N ALA A 138 11.82 -3.33 0.88
CA ALA A 138 12.63 -2.98 2.04
C ALA A 138 13.39 -1.65 1.87
N GLY A 139 13.48 -1.10 0.66
CA GLY A 139 14.24 0.11 0.35
C GLY A 139 15.76 -0.09 0.30
N ASN A 140 16.23 -1.33 0.34
CA ASN A 140 17.65 -1.68 0.49
C ASN A 140 18.25 -2.42 -0.72
N GLY A 141 17.44 -2.78 -1.71
CA GLY A 141 17.88 -3.34 -2.99
C GLY A 141 17.11 -2.78 -4.18
N PRO A 142 17.53 -3.08 -5.42
CA PRO A 142 16.77 -2.73 -6.61
C PRO A 142 15.43 -3.48 -6.64
N TRP A 143 14.39 -2.83 -7.15
CA TRP A 143 13.11 -3.49 -7.39
C TRP A 143 13.24 -4.60 -8.45
N THR A 144 12.44 -5.65 -8.39
CA THR A 144 12.31 -6.62 -9.51
C THR A 144 10.85 -7.02 -9.67
N GLU A 145 10.45 -7.44 -10.87
CA GLU A 145 9.08 -7.92 -11.08
C GLU A 145 8.78 -9.11 -10.16
N GLY A 146 7.63 -9.06 -9.49
CA GLY A 146 7.28 -10.01 -8.41
C GLY A 146 7.49 -9.46 -7.00
N ASP A 147 8.08 -8.27 -6.83
CA ASP A 147 8.09 -7.54 -5.57
C ASP A 147 6.73 -6.84 -5.29
N VAL A 148 6.70 -5.80 -4.45
CA VAL A 148 5.47 -5.09 -4.04
C VAL A 148 4.74 -4.39 -5.17
N PHE A 149 5.45 -3.88 -6.18
CA PHE A 149 4.85 -3.30 -7.38
C PHE A 149 4.88 -4.30 -8.53
N SER A 150 3.86 -4.24 -9.37
CA SER A 150 3.71 -5.12 -10.54
C SER A 150 3.57 -4.32 -11.82
N GLY A 151 4.03 -4.89 -12.92
CA GLY A 151 3.92 -4.28 -14.24
C GLY A 151 4.70 -2.97 -14.38
N VAL A 152 5.74 -2.76 -13.58
CA VAL A 152 6.60 -1.56 -13.72
C VAL A 152 7.32 -1.64 -15.07
N GLN A 153 7.32 -0.54 -15.80
CA GLN A 153 7.99 -0.43 -17.09
C GLN A 153 9.24 0.45 -16.92
N THR A 154 10.32 0.07 -17.60
CA THR A 154 11.51 0.91 -17.77
C THR A 154 11.25 1.90 -18.91
N ASP A 155 10.38 2.88 -18.65
CA ASP A 155 9.91 3.85 -19.64
C ASP A 155 9.44 5.13 -18.91
N ASN A 156 8.90 6.07 -19.67
CA ASN A 156 8.40 7.34 -19.15
C ASN A 156 7.03 7.20 -18.48
N TYR A 157 6.86 7.87 -17.34
CA TYR A 157 5.62 8.00 -16.58
C TYR A 157 5.21 9.45 -16.43
N TRP A 158 3.92 9.73 -16.62
CA TRP A 158 3.43 11.10 -16.46
C TRP A 158 3.47 11.59 -15.01
N SER A 159 3.69 12.90 -14.87
CA SER A 159 3.36 13.66 -13.67
C SER A 159 2.16 14.58 -13.91
N SER A 160 1.53 15.05 -12.83
CA SER A 160 0.53 16.12 -12.87
C SER A 160 1.15 17.52 -12.98
N THR A 161 2.48 17.64 -12.86
CA THR A 161 3.18 18.92 -12.90
C THR A 161 3.32 19.41 -14.36
N THR A 162 3.10 20.71 -14.56
CA THR A 162 3.39 21.40 -15.82
C THR A 162 4.52 22.41 -15.65
N ASN A 163 5.29 22.68 -16.70
CA ASN A 163 6.31 23.73 -16.68
C ASN A 163 5.70 25.13 -16.92
N LYS A 164 6.54 26.17 -16.94
CA LYS A 164 6.14 27.56 -17.22
C LYS A 164 5.46 27.77 -18.58
N PHE A 165 5.61 26.82 -19.51
CA PHE A 165 5.00 26.84 -20.84
C PHE A 165 3.79 25.88 -20.95
N SER A 166 3.26 25.44 -19.80
CA SER A 166 2.14 24.50 -19.68
C SER A 166 2.38 23.14 -20.36
N SER A 167 3.64 22.76 -20.57
CA SER A 167 3.99 21.40 -21.00
C SER A 167 3.98 20.47 -19.79
N ALA A 168 3.38 19.30 -19.93
CA ALA A 168 3.43 18.25 -18.93
C ALA A 168 4.87 17.72 -18.75
N LEU A 169 5.23 17.41 -17.50
CA LEU A 169 6.49 16.74 -17.18
C LEU A 169 6.26 15.24 -16.99
N ASP A 170 7.25 14.45 -17.39
CA ASP A 170 7.33 13.03 -17.18
C ASP A 170 8.65 12.67 -16.47
N VAL A 171 8.67 11.49 -15.87
CA VAL A 171 9.88 10.88 -15.32
C VAL A 171 10.21 9.65 -16.14
N ASP A 172 11.47 9.51 -16.51
CA ASP A 172 12.00 8.30 -17.11
C ASP A 172 12.48 7.34 -16.01
N LEU A 173 11.88 6.16 -15.90
CA LEU A 173 12.35 5.17 -14.93
C LEU A 173 13.61 4.44 -15.38
N ASN A 174 14.07 4.58 -16.62
CA ASN A 174 15.36 4.02 -17.06
C ASN A 174 16.53 4.63 -16.28
N ASP A 175 16.49 5.94 -16.03
CA ASP A 175 17.60 6.69 -15.44
C ASP A 175 17.20 7.67 -14.32
N GLY A 176 15.89 7.81 -14.06
CA GLY A 176 15.33 8.75 -13.09
C GLY A 176 15.26 10.19 -13.57
N SER A 177 15.50 10.47 -14.85
CA SER A 177 15.51 11.82 -15.40
C SER A 177 14.10 12.41 -15.50
N VAL A 178 14.01 13.73 -15.33
CA VAL A 178 12.77 14.48 -15.52
C VAL A 178 12.79 15.12 -16.91
N VAL A 179 11.81 14.79 -17.74
CA VAL A 179 11.70 15.23 -19.13
C VAL A 179 10.44 16.06 -19.32
N PHE A 180 10.43 16.91 -20.35
CA PHE A 180 9.28 17.72 -20.74
C PHE A 180 8.79 17.28 -22.12
N ARG A 181 7.51 16.91 -22.24
CA ARG A 181 6.95 16.40 -23.49
C ARG A 181 5.53 16.93 -23.73
N LYS A 182 5.24 17.35 -24.97
CA LYS A 182 3.92 17.91 -25.36
C LYS A 182 3.08 17.01 -26.30
N SER A 183 3.69 16.00 -26.95
CA SER A 183 3.01 15.22 -28.01
C SER A 183 3.21 13.70 -27.92
N PHE A 184 3.75 13.19 -26.82
CA PHE A 184 3.97 11.75 -26.63
C PHE A 184 2.90 11.11 -25.74
N THR A 185 2.94 9.78 -25.67
CA THR A 185 2.19 8.99 -24.68
C THR A 185 3.16 8.40 -23.66
N CYS A 186 2.88 8.57 -22.37
CA CYS A 186 3.66 8.00 -21.25
C CYS A 186 2.74 7.14 -20.37
N HIS A 187 3.33 6.27 -19.55
CA HIS A 187 2.58 5.42 -18.63
C HIS A 187 1.87 6.22 -17.54
N VAL A 188 0.78 5.66 -17.03
CA VAL A 188 -0.08 6.30 -16.03
C VAL A 188 0.00 5.47 -14.75
N TRP A 189 0.61 6.05 -13.73
CA TRP A 189 0.72 5.41 -12.42
C TRP A 189 0.10 6.30 -11.33
N PRO A 190 -1.15 6.02 -10.94
CA PRO A 190 -1.85 6.86 -9.99
C PRO A 190 -1.33 6.74 -8.56
N VAL A 191 -1.42 7.86 -7.85
CA VAL A 191 -1.12 8.01 -6.43
C VAL A 191 -2.28 8.71 -5.73
N ARG A 192 -2.43 8.47 -4.43
CA ARG A 192 -3.31 9.24 -3.55
C ARG A 192 -2.63 9.51 -2.21
N ARG A 193 -3.12 10.50 -1.48
CA ARG A 193 -2.72 10.68 -0.09
C ARG A 193 -3.40 9.66 0.79
N ARG A 194 -2.74 9.30 1.89
CA ARG A 194 -3.40 8.63 3.01
C ARG A 194 -4.43 9.60 3.58
N TYR A 195 -5.69 9.19 3.67
CA TYR A 195 -6.71 10.00 4.32
C TYR A 195 -6.34 10.17 5.79
N SER A 196 -5.94 11.39 6.18
CA SER A 196 -5.92 11.82 7.56
C SER A 196 -7.37 12.08 7.98
N HIS A 197 -8.05 11.07 8.49
CA HIS A 197 -9.44 11.15 8.97
C HIS A 197 -10.52 11.46 7.90
N PRO A 198 -11.78 11.05 8.11
CA PRO A 198 -12.88 11.25 7.17
C PRO A 198 -13.33 12.71 6.94
N LEU A 199 -12.66 13.71 7.52
CA LEU A 199 -13.07 15.12 7.46
C LEU A 199 -12.25 15.98 6.49
N ASP A 200 -11.16 15.45 5.92
CA ASP A 200 -10.36 16.17 4.91
C ASP A 200 -10.85 15.88 3.48
N ILE A 201 -12.15 15.97 3.24
CA ILE A 201 -12.68 16.01 1.87
C ILE A 201 -12.45 17.44 1.36
N PRO A 202 -11.70 17.66 0.25
CA PRO A 202 -11.61 18.99 -0.32
C PRO A 202 -13.00 19.42 -0.76
N TYR A 203 -13.49 20.49 -0.14
CA TYR A 203 -14.71 21.19 -0.53
C TYR A 203 -14.52 21.65 -1.99
N HIS A 204 -15.18 20.97 -2.94
CA HIS A 204 -15.37 21.55 -4.26
C HIS A 204 -16.46 22.59 -4.12
N SER A 205 -16.09 23.89 -4.18
CA SER A 205 -17.05 24.96 -4.39
C SER A 205 -17.77 24.73 -5.72
N PRO A 206 -19.10 24.55 -5.73
CA PRO A 206 -19.87 24.51 -6.94
C PRO A 206 -20.16 25.95 -7.36
N GLY A 207 -19.44 26.45 -8.36
CA GLY A 207 -19.78 27.72 -8.99
C GLY A 207 -18.58 28.40 -9.62
N GLU A 208 -18.37 28.15 -10.90
CA GLU A 208 -18.03 29.18 -11.87
C GLU A 208 -18.37 28.62 -13.26
N LEU A 209 -19.55 29.04 -13.74
CA LEU A 209 -19.96 28.99 -15.14
C LEU A 209 -19.22 30.08 -15.91
#